data_AF-A0A1G4EA23-F1
#
_entry.id   AF-A0A1G4EA23-F1
#
_cell.length_a   1.000
_cell.length_b   1.000
_cell.length_c   1.000
_cell.angle_alpha   90.00
_cell.angle_beta   90.00
_cell.angle_gamma   90.00
#
_symmetry.space_group_name_H-M   'P 1'
#
loop_
_entity.id
_entity.type
_entity.pdbx_description
1 polymer ?
#
loop_
_entity_poly.entity_id
_entity_poly.type
_entity_poly.pdbx_seq_one_letter_code
_entity_poly.pdbx_strand_id
1 'polypeptide(L)'
;MRCDTKIDHESYDFFDNVIKYIETADKLQSDTTTLDREDNCTTFSYSYTSSNFDTGKKVCELFVKLYKSLTNVKDESHDDYKNDWYFLNYWLNFSINKSELNEAICAKNFSEGLGHHCFHTLTFNFPPSFMHNIREEELKKMNLLYGLYENYKKLDNILSKGHEDNPDLLLQSSSKCCTDYIKANYLCNGENNEFCTQLGKFKSKYVGLYSKLEGKSDEYSNNFIKLTQCDNNVISTALIGTTVGLVPLLVGLYKFTPLRQLMNFKKGKLTQEYRNNEDEMRNIMLMDQGSEYISSQQGTYNIKYHSA
;
A
#
# COMPACT_ATOMS: atom_id res chain seq x y z
N MET A 1 -3.94 -6.67 -21.39
CA MET A 1 -5.39 -6.91 -21.61
C MET A 1 -6.14 -5.57 -21.50
N ARG A 2 -7.17 -5.29 -22.31
CA ARG A 2 -7.97 -4.05 -22.16
C ARG A 2 -9.11 -4.30 -21.18
N CYS A 3 -9.14 -3.55 -20.08
CA CYS A 3 -10.22 -3.61 -19.09
C CYS A 3 -11.28 -2.55 -19.41
N ASP A 4 -12.55 -2.95 -19.40
CA ASP A 4 -13.65 -1.99 -19.44
C ASP A 4 -13.76 -1.32 -18.07
N THR A 5 -13.59 0.01 -18.05
CA THR A 5 -13.55 0.80 -16.82
C THR A 5 -14.86 1.54 -16.62
N LYS A 6 -15.22 1.75 -15.34
CA LYS A 6 -16.37 2.55 -14.94
C LYS A 6 -15.88 3.69 -14.04
N ILE A 7 -16.55 4.83 -14.12
CA ILE A 7 -16.46 5.89 -13.12
C ILE A 7 -17.74 5.77 -12.29
N ASP A 8 -17.57 5.64 -10.98
CA ASP A 8 -18.67 5.58 -10.05
C ASP A 8 -18.41 6.63 -8.96
N HIS A 9 -19.13 7.74 -9.00
CA HIS A 9 -18.83 8.85 -8.10
C HIS A 9 -19.10 8.48 -6.63
N GLU A 10 -20.11 7.65 -6.36
CA GLU A 10 -20.39 7.11 -5.02
C GLU A 10 -19.27 6.21 -4.49
N SER A 11 -18.36 5.72 -5.35
CA SER A 11 -17.25 4.85 -4.92
C SER A 11 -16.23 5.53 -4.01
N TYR A 12 -16.32 6.83 -3.81
CA TYR A 12 -15.54 7.58 -2.82
C TYR A 12 -16.21 7.63 -1.44
N ASP A 13 -17.48 7.24 -1.30
CA ASP A 13 -18.25 7.37 -0.05
C ASP A 13 -17.66 6.53 1.09
N PHE A 14 -16.96 5.42 0.77
CA PHE A 14 -16.25 4.64 1.78
C PHE A 14 -15.18 5.46 2.53
N PHE A 15 -14.72 6.59 1.96
CA PHE A 15 -13.75 7.45 2.64
C PHE A 15 -14.30 8.10 3.92
N ASP A 16 -15.62 8.18 4.08
CA ASP A 16 -16.24 8.66 5.31
C ASP A 16 -15.89 7.77 6.51
N ASN A 17 -15.77 6.46 6.25
CA ASN A 17 -15.41 5.42 7.22
C ASN A 17 -14.02 4.81 6.96
N VAL A 18 -13.13 5.50 6.24
CA VAL A 18 -11.81 4.96 5.84
C VAL A 18 -10.94 4.45 6.98
N ILE A 19 -11.01 5.05 8.17
CA ILE A 19 -10.20 4.62 9.32
C ILE A 19 -10.56 3.21 9.75
N LYS A 20 -11.87 2.88 9.78
CA LYS A 20 -12.39 1.51 10.01
C LYS A 20 -11.79 0.55 9.00
N TYR A 21 -11.82 0.91 7.71
CA TYR A 21 -11.30 0.06 6.64
C TYR A 21 -9.78 -0.14 6.68
N ILE A 22 -9.01 0.92 7.00
CA ILE A 22 -7.57 0.83 7.22
C ILE A 22 -7.26 -0.12 8.37
N GLU A 23 -8.00 -0.02 9.49
CA GLU A 23 -7.84 -0.93 10.64
C GLU A 23 -8.20 -2.37 10.31
N THR A 24 -9.27 -2.60 9.57
CA THR A 24 -9.65 -3.93 9.09
C THR A 24 -8.53 -4.51 8.21
N ALA A 25 -8.01 -3.73 7.25
CA ALA A 25 -6.92 -4.15 6.39
C ALA A 25 -5.60 -4.40 7.16
N ASP A 26 -5.30 -3.61 8.18
CA ASP A 26 -4.14 -3.83 9.05
C ASP A 26 -4.23 -5.15 9.81
N LYS A 27 -5.41 -5.47 10.39
CA LYS A 27 -5.65 -6.71 11.15
C LYS A 27 -5.48 -7.96 10.29
N LEU A 28 -5.81 -7.88 9.00
CA LEU A 28 -5.59 -8.98 8.05
C LEU A 28 -4.12 -9.38 7.92
N GLN A 29 -3.16 -8.48 8.22
CA GLN A 29 -1.74 -8.83 8.13
C GLN A 29 -1.33 -9.90 9.14
N SER A 30 -1.95 -9.91 10.32
CA SER A 30 -1.68 -10.90 11.36
C SER A 30 -2.67 -12.07 11.32
N ASP A 31 -3.61 -12.07 10.37
CA ASP A 31 -4.67 -13.05 10.33
C ASP A 31 -4.19 -14.39 9.75
N THR A 32 -3.95 -15.33 10.65
CA THR A 32 -3.57 -16.71 10.36
C THR A 32 -4.77 -17.63 10.13
N THR A 33 -6.00 -17.12 10.19
CA THR A 33 -7.21 -17.91 9.96
C THR A 33 -7.14 -18.56 8.59
N THR A 34 -7.41 -19.85 8.54
CA THR A 34 -7.51 -20.59 7.27
C THR A 34 -8.85 -20.28 6.62
N LEU A 35 -8.87 -20.25 5.28
CA LEU A 35 -10.13 -20.20 4.55
C LEU A 35 -10.96 -21.45 4.81
N ASP A 36 -12.24 -21.39 4.45
CA ASP A 36 -13.03 -22.60 4.35
C ASP A 36 -12.42 -23.55 3.31
N ARG A 37 -12.56 -24.86 3.53
CA ARG A 37 -12.00 -25.89 2.63
C ARG A 37 -12.63 -25.80 1.23
N GLU A 38 -13.85 -25.30 1.14
CA GLU A 38 -14.58 -25.11 -0.12
C GLU A 38 -14.15 -23.82 -0.87
N ASP A 39 -13.45 -22.90 -0.20
CA ASP A 39 -12.89 -21.70 -0.84
C ASP A 39 -11.48 -21.97 -1.38
N ASN A 40 -11.39 -22.23 -2.69
CA ASN A 40 -10.20 -22.77 -3.32
C ASN A 40 -9.44 -21.77 -4.20
N CYS A 41 -8.63 -20.93 -3.55
CA CYS A 41 -7.73 -19.99 -4.22
C CYS A 41 -6.64 -20.65 -5.09
N THR A 42 -6.34 -21.94 -4.88
CA THR A 42 -5.41 -22.67 -5.75
C THR A 42 -6.02 -22.92 -7.13
N THR A 43 -7.26 -23.43 -7.16
CA THR A 43 -7.98 -23.66 -8.43
C THR A 43 -8.30 -22.35 -9.14
N PHE A 44 -8.69 -21.31 -8.39
CA PHE A 44 -8.84 -19.96 -8.92
C PHE A 44 -7.59 -19.50 -9.65
N SER A 45 -6.42 -19.66 -9.02
CA SER A 45 -5.16 -19.13 -9.55
C SER A 45 -4.70 -19.87 -10.81
N TYR A 46 -4.96 -21.18 -10.91
CA TYR A 46 -4.72 -21.92 -12.15
C TYR A 46 -5.60 -21.42 -13.30
N SER A 47 -6.85 -21.06 -13.03
CA SER A 47 -7.81 -20.63 -14.06
C SER A 47 -7.62 -19.18 -14.49
N TYR A 48 -7.40 -18.27 -13.53
CA TYR A 48 -7.51 -16.83 -13.74
C TYR A 48 -6.16 -16.09 -13.69
N THR A 49 -5.16 -16.62 -12.99
CA THR A 49 -3.89 -15.93 -12.76
C THR A 49 -2.69 -16.85 -12.96
N SER A 50 -2.77 -17.80 -13.89
CA SER A 50 -1.75 -18.86 -14.07
C SER A 50 -0.35 -18.32 -14.37
N SER A 51 -0.27 -17.19 -15.08
CA SER A 51 0.96 -16.47 -15.37
C SER A 51 1.65 -15.91 -14.12
N ASN A 52 0.90 -15.68 -13.06
CA ASN A 52 1.35 -15.09 -11.79
C ASN A 52 0.69 -15.82 -10.61
N PHE A 53 0.81 -17.15 -10.62
CA PHE A 53 0.04 -18.07 -9.79
C PHE A 53 0.08 -17.74 -8.28
N ASP A 54 1.29 -17.62 -7.71
CA ASP A 54 1.45 -17.38 -6.27
C ASP A 54 0.88 -16.03 -5.85
N THR A 55 1.09 -15.01 -6.67
CA THR A 55 0.54 -13.66 -6.47
C THR A 55 -0.99 -13.69 -6.52
N GLY A 56 -1.58 -14.33 -7.52
CA GLY A 56 -3.04 -14.45 -7.62
C GLY A 56 -3.67 -15.24 -6.48
N LYS A 57 -3.02 -16.32 -6.04
CA LYS A 57 -3.46 -17.14 -4.91
C LYS A 57 -3.52 -16.31 -3.63
N LYS A 58 -2.46 -15.55 -3.37
CA LYS A 58 -2.38 -14.68 -2.19
C LYS A 58 -3.43 -13.58 -2.22
N VAL A 59 -3.64 -12.93 -3.36
CA VAL A 59 -4.68 -11.89 -3.50
C VAL A 59 -6.06 -12.46 -3.28
N CYS A 60 -6.34 -13.65 -3.82
CA CYS A 60 -7.58 -14.38 -3.56
C CYS A 60 -7.77 -14.65 -2.06
N GLU A 61 -6.76 -15.19 -1.39
CA GLU A 61 -6.85 -15.52 0.04
C GLU A 61 -7.10 -14.29 0.91
N LEU A 62 -6.38 -13.20 0.65
CA LEU A 62 -6.56 -11.93 1.35
C LEU A 62 -7.94 -11.31 1.05
N PHE A 63 -8.41 -11.38 -0.19
CA PHE A 63 -9.72 -10.86 -0.56
C PHE A 63 -10.86 -11.60 0.17
N VAL A 64 -10.83 -12.94 0.18
CA VAL A 64 -11.86 -13.74 0.86
C VAL A 64 -11.90 -13.45 2.36
N LYS A 65 -10.72 -13.33 3.00
CA LYS A 65 -10.63 -12.92 4.41
C LYS A 65 -11.16 -11.51 4.64
N LEU A 66 -10.81 -10.57 3.76
CA LEU A 66 -11.30 -9.20 3.85
C LEU A 66 -12.82 -9.15 3.73
N TYR A 67 -13.39 -9.81 2.73
CA TYR A 67 -14.84 -9.94 2.57
C TYR A 67 -15.50 -10.50 3.83
N LYS A 68 -14.95 -11.57 4.41
CA LYS A 68 -15.47 -12.17 5.65
C LYS A 68 -15.45 -11.20 6.84
N SER A 69 -14.48 -10.30 6.90
CA SER A 69 -14.35 -9.30 7.97
C SER A 69 -15.29 -8.09 7.84
N LEU A 70 -15.86 -7.87 6.65
CA LEU A 70 -16.79 -6.78 6.37
C LEU A 70 -18.22 -7.31 6.41
N THR A 71 -18.82 -7.40 7.60
CA THR A 71 -20.09 -8.11 7.80
C THR A 71 -21.28 -7.49 7.08
N ASN A 72 -21.23 -6.19 6.78
CA ASN A 72 -22.37 -5.45 6.24
C ASN A 72 -22.58 -5.74 4.75
N VAL A 73 -21.61 -6.35 4.05
CA VAL A 73 -21.76 -6.78 2.65
C VAL A 73 -22.89 -7.80 2.43
N LYS A 74 -23.40 -8.41 3.52
CA LYS A 74 -24.49 -9.40 3.51
C LYS A 74 -25.86 -8.82 3.87
N ASP A 75 -25.94 -7.56 4.28
CA ASP A 75 -27.18 -6.91 4.71
C ASP A 75 -27.42 -5.65 3.90
N GLU A 76 -28.21 -5.77 2.82
CA GLU A 76 -28.56 -4.66 1.93
C GLU A 76 -29.31 -3.52 2.62
N SER A 77 -29.90 -3.77 3.80
CA SER A 77 -30.61 -2.75 4.57
C SER A 77 -29.68 -1.89 5.44
N HIS A 78 -28.43 -2.32 5.62
CA HIS A 78 -27.47 -1.62 6.46
C HIS A 78 -26.85 -0.42 5.71
N ASP A 79 -26.76 0.75 6.37
CA ASP A 79 -26.25 1.99 5.76
C ASP A 79 -24.85 1.84 5.13
N ASP A 80 -23.94 1.13 5.81
CA ASP A 80 -22.60 0.80 5.33
C ASP A 80 -22.52 -0.28 4.21
N TYR A 81 -23.63 -0.91 3.79
CA TYR A 81 -23.60 -1.99 2.79
C TYR A 81 -22.84 -1.59 1.52
N LYS A 82 -23.19 -0.43 0.95
CA LYS A 82 -22.52 0.09 -0.25
C LYS A 82 -21.06 0.44 0.02
N ASN A 83 -20.77 1.05 1.17
CA ASN A 83 -19.41 1.48 1.54
C ASN A 83 -18.45 0.29 1.67
N ASP A 84 -18.90 -0.81 2.28
CA ASP A 84 -18.10 -2.03 2.38
C ASP A 84 -17.79 -2.60 0.98
N TRP A 85 -18.76 -2.56 0.05
CA TRP A 85 -18.54 -2.97 -1.34
C TRP A 85 -17.62 -2.04 -2.11
N TYR A 86 -17.75 -0.72 -1.96
CA TYR A 86 -16.85 0.25 -2.58
C TYR A 86 -15.42 0.09 -2.08
N PHE A 87 -15.24 -0.18 -0.79
CA PHE A 87 -13.93 -0.48 -0.24
C PHE A 87 -13.35 -1.79 -0.79
N LEU A 88 -14.14 -2.87 -0.88
CA LEU A 88 -13.69 -4.13 -1.50
C LEU A 88 -13.26 -3.94 -2.96
N ASN A 89 -14.04 -3.16 -3.72
CA ASN A 89 -13.73 -2.85 -5.10
C ASN A 89 -12.42 -2.05 -5.22
N TYR A 90 -12.24 -1.01 -4.39
CA TYR A 90 -10.99 -0.25 -4.30
C TYR A 90 -9.80 -1.14 -3.93
N TRP A 91 -9.95 -1.94 -2.88
CA TRP A 91 -8.90 -2.82 -2.37
C TRP A 91 -8.44 -3.82 -3.42
N LEU A 92 -9.36 -4.41 -4.18
CA LEU A 92 -9.02 -5.35 -5.25
C LEU A 92 -8.30 -4.67 -6.41
N ASN A 93 -8.81 -3.54 -6.89
CA ASN A 93 -8.18 -2.76 -7.96
C ASN A 93 -6.78 -2.31 -7.56
N PHE A 94 -6.61 -1.82 -6.34
CA PHE A 94 -5.29 -1.48 -5.78
C PHE A 94 -4.36 -2.70 -5.76
N SER A 95 -4.85 -3.82 -5.25
CA SER A 95 -4.06 -5.06 -5.09
C SER A 95 -3.58 -5.59 -6.43
N ILE A 96 -4.43 -5.59 -7.45
CA ILE A 96 -4.06 -5.96 -8.82
C ILE A 96 -3.04 -4.96 -9.37
N ASN A 97 -3.31 -3.65 -9.28
CA ASN A 97 -2.44 -2.61 -9.84
C ASN A 97 -1.02 -2.62 -9.22
N LYS A 98 -0.89 -3.02 -7.95
CA LYS A 98 0.40 -3.06 -7.24
C LYS A 98 1.13 -4.38 -7.31
N SER A 99 0.56 -5.38 -7.96
CA SER A 99 1.15 -6.71 -8.07
C SER A 99 1.50 -7.05 -9.51
N GLU A 100 2.08 -8.23 -9.70
CA GLU A 100 2.40 -8.79 -11.01
C GLU A 100 1.14 -9.16 -11.81
N LEU A 101 -0.05 -9.00 -11.21
CA LEU A 101 -1.35 -9.15 -11.86
C LEU A 101 -1.72 -7.94 -12.72
N ASN A 102 -1.04 -6.81 -12.55
CA ASN A 102 -1.31 -5.62 -13.36
C ASN A 102 -1.19 -5.96 -14.84
N GLU A 103 -2.14 -5.49 -15.65
CA GLU A 103 -2.30 -5.81 -17.09
C GLU A 103 -2.59 -7.28 -17.45
N ALA A 104 -2.37 -8.22 -16.52
CA ALA A 104 -2.65 -9.65 -16.68
C ALA A 104 -4.13 -9.97 -16.45
N ILE A 105 -4.77 -9.32 -15.48
CA ILE A 105 -6.20 -9.54 -15.17
C ILE A 105 -6.88 -8.22 -14.75
N CYS A 106 -8.16 -8.11 -15.10
CA CYS A 106 -9.03 -7.01 -14.69
C CYS A 106 -9.73 -7.37 -13.37
N ALA A 107 -9.95 -6.39 -12.48
CA ALA A 107 -10.65 -6.57 -11.21
C ALA A 107 -12.02 -7.24 -11.38
N LYS A 108 -12.77 -6.87 -12.43
CA LYS A 108 -14.06 -7.52 -12.77
C LYS A 108 -13.89 -9.03 -12.98
N ASN A 109 -13.01 -9.43 -13.91
CA ASN A 109 -12.75 -10.85 -14.21
C ASN A 109 -12.18 -11.60 -13.01
N PHE A 110 -11.34 -10.94 -12.20
CA PHE A 110 -10.83 -11.51 -10.95
C PHE A 110 -11.99 -11.83 -10.01
N SER A 111 -12.90 -10.88 -9.80
CA SER A 111 -14.07 -11.06 -8.94
C SER A 111 -15.04 -12.12 -9.48
N GLU A 112 -15.26 -12.20 -10.79
CA GLU A 112 -16.08 -13.27 -11.39
C GLU A 112 -15.49 -14.66 -11.10
N GLY A 113 -14.17 -14.81 -11.23
CA GLY A 113 -13.49 -16.06 -10.90
C GLY A 113 -13.57 -16.42 -9.41
N LEU A 114 -13.49 -15.43 -8.52
CA LEU A 114 -13.68 -15.66 -7.10
C LEU A 114 -15.09 -16.22 -6.79
N GLY A 115 -16.13 -15.74 -7.45
CA GLY A 115 -17.50 -16.26 -7.28
C GLY A 115 -17.63 -17.75 -7.59
N HIS A 116 -16.85 -18.26 -8.56
CA HIS A 116 -16.85 -19.69 -8.93
C HIS A 116 -16.01 -20.56 -8.00
N HIS A 117 -14.91 -20.03 -7.47
CA HIS A 117 -13.91 -20.81 -6.73
C HIS A 117 -13.95 -20.61 -5.22
N CYS A 118 -14.64 -19.58 -4.74
CA CYS A 118 -14.78 -19.21 -3.32
C CYS A 118 -16.25 -18.96 -2.95
N PHE A 119 -17.13 -19.76 -3.54
CA PHE A 119 -18.59 -19.65 -3.41
C PHE A 119 -19.07 -19.77 -1.95
N HIS A 120 -18.40 -20.61 -1.15
CA HIS A 120 -18.81 -20.87 0.23
C HIS A 120 -18.82 -19.60 1.06
N THR A 121 -17.74 -18.80 0.99
CA THR A 121 -17.70 -17.51 1.67
C THR A 121 -18.44 -16.42 0.91
N LEU A 122 -18.26 -16.33 -0.41
CA LEU A 122 -18.67 -15.15 -1.18
C LEU A 122 -20.17 -15.12 -1.54
N THR A 123 -20.91 -16.21 -1.33
CA THR A 123 -22.35 -16.35 -1.62
C THR A 123 -22.70 -16.35 -3.12
N PHE A 124 -23.92 -16.78 -3.44
CA PHE A 124 -24.37 -17.02 -4.82
C PHE A 124 -24.45 -15.77 -5.71
N ASN A 125 -24.73 -14.61 -5.13
CA ASN A 125 -24.90 -13.37 -5.90
C ASN A 125 -23.56 -12.64 -6.15
N PHE A 126 -22.43 -13.29 -5.89
CA PHE A 126 -21.11 -12.70 -6.08
C PHE A 126 -20.59 -12.88 -7.52
N PRO A 127 -19.92 -11.87 -8.10
CA PRO A 127 -19.71 -10.53 -7.56
C PRO A 127 -20.92 -9.60 -7.84
N PRO A 128 -21.24 -8.66 -6.93
CA PRO A 128 -22.26 -7.67 -7.21
C PRO A 128 -21.77 -6.64 -8.24
N SER A 129 -22.69 -5.84 -8.77
CA SER A 129 -22.39 -4.78 -9.77
C SER A 129 -21.40 -3.70 -9.29
N PHE A 130 -21.15 -3.62 -7.98
CA PHE A 130 -20.14 -2.76 -7.38
C PHE A 130 -18.70 -3.17 -7.73
N MET A 131 -18.45 -4.44 -8.07
CA MET A 131 -17.12 -4.94 -8.42
C MET A 131 -16.83 -4.66 -9.90
N HIS A 132 -15.95 -3.68 -10.16
CA HIS A 132 -15.64 -3.22 -11.51
C HIS A 132 -14.20 -2.72 -11.62
N ASN A 133 -13.72 -2.52 -12.84
CA ASN A 133 -12.39 -1.93 -13.04
C ASN A 133 -12.47 -0.42 -12.82
N ILE A 134 -11.77 0.08 -11.81
CA ILE A 134 -11.66 1.51 -11.55
C ILE A 134 -10.72 2.12 -12.58
N ARG A 135 -11.12 3.23 -13.19
CA ARG A 135 -10.25 3.98 -14.12
C ARG A 135 -8.95 4.37 -13.42
N GLU A 136 -7.81 4.19 -14.10
CA GLU A 136 -6.48 4.38 -13.51
C GLU A 136 -6.30 5.75 -12.83
N GLU A 137 -6.81 6.82 -13.44
CA GLU A 137 -6.77 8.18 -12.87
C GLU A 137 -7.56 8.31 -11.56
N GLU A 138 -8.72 7.67 -11.46
CA GLU A 138 -9.52 7.65 -10.23
C GLU A 138 -8.86 6.79 -9.16
N LEU A 139 -8.30 5.63 -9.55
CA LEU A 139 -7.54 4.79 -8.62
C LEU A 139 -6.33 5.53 -8.05
N LYS A 140 -5.61 6.32 -8.87
CA LYS A 140 -4.50 7.18 -8.41
C LYS A 140 -4.97 8.21 -7.38
N LYS A 141 -6.11 8.86 -7.61
CA LYS A 141 -6.72 9.80 -6.66
C LYS A 141 -7.12 9.12 -5.35
N MET A 142 -7.80 7.98 -5.41
CA MET A 142 -8.17 7.19 -4.22
C MET A 142 -6.94 6.75 -3.43
N ASN A 143 -5.87 6.33 -4.10
CA ASN A 143 -4.62 5.95 -3.45
C ASN A 143 -3.98 7.10 -2.66
N LEU A 144 -4.06 8.33 -3.20
CA LEU A 144 -3.59 9.52 -2.49
C LEU A 144 -4.42 9.79 -1.23
N LEU A 145 -5.75 9.75 -1.32
CA LEU A 145 -6.63 9.90 -0.14
C LEU A 145 -6.35 8.81 0.89
N TYR A 146 -6.24 7.56 0.47
CA TYR A 146 -5.98 6.44 1.37
C TYR A 146 -4.65 6.61 2.10
N GLY A 147 -3.57 6.98 1.39
CA GLY A 147 -2.27 7.27 1.98
C GLY A 147 -2.29 8.45 2.96
N LEU A 148 -3.06 9.51 2.66
CA LEU A 148 -3.28 10.62 3.58
C LEU A 148 -3.92 10.15 4.89
N TYR A 149 -4.97 9.32 4.80
CA TYR A 149 -5.64 8.78 5.98
C TYR A 149 -4.79 7.78 6.79
N GLU A 150 -3.91 7.01 6.15
CA GLU A 150 -2.94 6.16 6.86
C GLU A 150 -1.97 6.98 7.70
N ASN A 151 -1.44 8.07 7.14
CA ASN A 151 -0.54 8.95 7.86
C ASN A 151 -1.28 9.72 8.97
N TYR A 152 -2.51 10.17 8.70
CA TYR A 152 -3.38 10.75 9.74
C TYR A 152 -3.58 9.79 10.91
N LYS A 153 -3.93 8.51 10.66
CA LYS A 153 -4.09 7.51 11.72
C LYS A 153 -2.82 7.36 12.56
N LYS A 154 -1.64 7.35 11.93
CA LYS A 154 -0.35 7.29 12.65
C LYS A 154 -0.14 8.53 13.52
N LEU A 155 -0.38 9.72 12.98
CA LEU A 155 -0.28 10.98 13.71
C LEU A 155 -1.25 11.01 14.89
N ASP A 156 -2.50 10.64 14.66
CA ASP A 156 -3.54 10.58 15.67
C ASP A 156 -3.16 9.65 16.82
N ASN A 157 -2.62 8.46 16.50
CA ASN A 157 -2.13 7.50 17.49
C ASN A 157 -0.91 8.00 18.27
N ILE A 158 -0.01 8.76 17.65
CA ILE A 158 1.15 9.34 18.34
C ILE A 158 0.67 10.44 19.29
N LEU A 159 -0.15 11.37 18.80
CA LEU A 159 -0.62 12.55 19.55
C LEU A 159 -1.59 12.20 20.67
N SER A 160 -2.34 11.11 20.54
CA SER A 160 -3.30 10.67 21.59
C SER A 160 -2.62 10.02 22.80
N LYS A 161 -1.30 9.82 22.77
CA LYS A 161 -0.54 9.32 23.92
C LYS A 161 -0.29 10.45 24.93
N GLY A 162 -0.34 10.11 26.23
CA GLY A 162 -0.05 11.06 27.30
C GLY A 162 1.40 11.57 27.28
N HIS A 163 2.35 10.72 26.87
CA HIS A 163 3.78 11.04 26.82
C HIS A 163 4.22 11.64 25.46
N GLU A 164 5.25 12.48 25.48
CA GLU A 164 5.86 13.13 24.30
C GLU A 164 6.87 12.21 23.59
N ASP A 165 6.43 11.00 23.25
CA ASP A 165 7.29 10.01 22.62
C ASP A 165 7.30 10.16 21.09
N ASN A 166 8.38 9.69 20.47
CA ASN A 166 8.55 9.55 19.02
C ASN A 166 8.43 10.86 18.20
N PRO A 167 9.13 11.95 18.57
CA PRO A 167 9.12 13.20 17.79
C PRO A 167 9.54 12.98 16.32
N ASP A 168 10.50 12.09 16.06
CA ASP A 168 10.93 11.75 14.69
C ASP A 168 9.80 11.14 13.84
N LEU A 169 8.96 10.28 14.43
CA LEU A 169 7.83 9.67 13.72
C LEU A 169 6.70 10.67 13.48
N LEU A 170 6.54 11.65 14.39
CA LEU A 170 5.60 12.76 14.23
C LEU A 170 6.01 13.64 13.04
N LEU A 171 7.28 13.99 12.95
CA LEU A 171 7.85 14.76 11.84
C LEU A 171 7.77 14.00 10.52
N GLN A 172 8.19 12.73 10.53
CA GLN A 172 8.15 11.89 9.33
C GLN A 172 6.72 11.76 8.78
N SER A 173 5.74 11.51 9.66
CA SER A 173 4.35 11.29 9.24
C SER A 173 3.68 12.58 8.78
N SER A 174 3.92 13.71 9.46
CA SER A 174 3.35 15.02 9.08
C SER A 174 3.98 15.58 7.80
N SER A 175 5.29 15.39 7.60
CA SER A 175 5.98 15.72 6.34
C SER A 175 5.46 14.92 5.15
N LYS A 176 5.20 13.61 5.36
CA LYS A 176 4.58 12.78 4.33
C LYS A 176 3.15 13.24 4.01
N CYS A 177 2.34 13.56 5.03
CA CYS A 177 1.03 14.17 4.84
C CYS A 177 1.11 15.46 4.00
N CYS A 178 2.05 16.37 4.29
CA CYS A 178 2.23 17.58 3.49
C CYS A 178 2.52 17.28 2.02
N THR A 179 3.46 16.36 1.76
CA THR A 179 3.85 15.98 0.40
C THR A 179 2.66 15.44 -0.40
N ASP A 180 1.86 14.56 0.21
CA ASP A 180 0.71 13.95 -0.46
C ASP A 180 -0.47 14.92 -0.57
N TYR A 181 -0.65 15.80 0.42
CA TYR A 181 -1.72 16.80 0.44
C TYR A 181 -1.51 17.85 -0.66
N ILE A 182 -0.27 18.32 -0.88
CA ILE A 182 0.04 19.25 -1.97
C ILE A 182 -0.34 18.63 -3.33
N LYS A 183 0.03 17.37 -3.57
CA LYS A 183 -0.31 16.65 -4.81
C LYS A 183 -1.82 16.49 -4.95
N ALA A 184 -2.51 16.08 -3.89
CA ALA A 184 -3.96 15.92 -3.90
C ALA A 184 -4.68 17.26 -4.15
N ASN A 185 -4.23 18.33 -3.51
CA ASN A 185 -4.79 19.68 -3.66
C ASN A 185 -4.57 20.23 -5.07
N TYR A 186 -3.42 19.93 -5.70
CA TYR A 186 -3.20 20.25 -7.11
C TYR A 186 -4.19 19.52 -8.01
N LEU A 187 -4.44 18.22 -7.79
CA LEU A 187 -5.42 17.45 -8.56
C LEU A 187 -6.87 17.95 -8.40
N CYS A 188 -7.14 18.81 -7.42
CA CYS A 188 -8.45 19.42 -7.27
C CYS A 188 -8.72 20.57 -8.22
N ASN A 189 -7.71 21.32 -8.68
CA ASN A 189 -7.83 22.38 -9.71
C ASN A 189 -9.03 23.36 -9.54
N GLY A 190 -9.59 23.52 -8.33
CA GLY A 190 -10.81 24.31 -8.10
C GLY A 190 -12.13 23.64 -8.53
N GLU A 191 -12.09 22.37 -8.93
CA GLU A 191 -13.26 21.56 -9.26
C GLU A 191 -13.93 21.01 -8.00
N ASN A 192 -15.26 21.06 -7.95
CA ASN A 192 -16.06 20.43 -6.92
C ASN A 192 -16.43 18.99 -7.34
N ASN A 193 -15.43 18.11 -7.40
CA ASN A 193 -15.64 16.68 -7.64
C ASN A 193 -15.51 15.88 -6.32
N GLU A 194 -15.97 14.62 -6.33
CA GLU A 194 -16.04 13.84 -5.10
C GLU A 194 -14.68 13.60 -4.44
N PHE A 195 -13.60 13.44 -5.22
CA PHE A 195 -12.25 13.38 -4.67
C PHE A 195 -11.90 14.65 -3.87
N CYS A 196 -12.30 15.83 -4.34
CA CYS A 196 -12.05 17.09 -3.65
C CYS A 196 -12.94 17.30 -2.43
N THR A 197 -14.18 16.84 -2.49
CA THR A 197 -15.07 16.75 -1.32
C THR A 197 -14.39 15.93 -0.22
N GLN A 198 -13.89 14.74 -0.55
CA GLN A 198 -13.19 13.86 0.39
C GLN A 198 -11.87 14.43 0.89
N LEU A 199 -11.12 15.14 0.04
CA LEU A 199 -9.91 15.86 0.46
C LEU A 199 -10.24 17.00 1.44
N GLY A 200 -11.36 17.69 1.26
CA GLY A 200 -11.88 18.68 2.20
C GLY A 200 -12.21 18.07 3.56
N LYS A 201 -12.86 16.90 3.59
CA LYS A 201 -13.11 16.14 4.82
C LYS A 201 -11.80 15.74 5.52
N PHE A 202 -10.81 15.27 4.76
CA PHE A 202 -9.47 14.98 5.29
C PHE A 202 -8.82 16.21 5.92
N LYS A 203 -8.85 17.37 5.24
CA LYS A 203 -8.28 18.63 5.74
C LYS A 203 -8.88 18.99 7.10
N SER A 204 -10.20 18.90 7.24
CA SER A 204 -10.90 19.16 8.51
C SER A 204 -10.45 18.20 9.62
N LYS A 205 -10.34 16.90 9.32
CA LYS A 205 -9.83 15.91 10.29
C LYS A 205 -8.39 16.20 10.72
N TYR A 206 -7.50 16.53 9.77
CA TYR A 206 -6.10 16.85 10.08
C TYR A 206 -5.96 18.10 10.92
N VAL A 207 -6.72 19.17 10.63
CA VAL A 207 -6.77 20.39 11.46
C VAL A 207 -7.24 20.07 12.88
N GLY A 208 -8.14 19.10 13.04
CA GLY A 208 -8.56 18.58 14.35
C GLY A 208 -7.41 17.99 15.19
N LEU A 209 -6.27 17.61 14.60
CA LEU A 209 -5.10 17.17 15.35
C LEU A 209 -4.40 18.33 16.10
N TYR A 210 -4.63 19.59 15.71
CA TYR A 210 -3.90 20.72 16.27
C TYR A 210 -4.21 20.92 17.76
N SER A 211 -5.44 20.65 18.18
CA SER A 211 -5.82 20.71 19.60
C SER A 211 -5.13 19.62 20.44
N LYS A 212 -4.69 18.51 19.84
CA LYS A 212 -3.94 17.46 20.54
C LYS A 212 -2.49 17.85 20.86
N LEU A 213 -2.03 18.98 20.32
CA LEU A 213 -0.73 19.56 20.68
C LEU A 213 -0.83 20.47 21.91
N GLU A 214 -2.04 20.84 22.34
CA GLU A 214 -2.22 21.67 23.54
C GLU A 214 -1.68 20.94 24.78
N GLY A 215 -0.84 21.63 25.56
CA GLY A 215 -0.20 21.08 26.74
C GLY A 215 1.05 20.23 26.45
N LYS A 216 1.46 20.07 25.18
CA LYS A 216 2.74 19.49 24.80
C LYS A 216 3.83 20.58 24.76
N SER A 217 5.09 20.21 24.98
CA SER A 217 6.22 21.13 24.86
C SER A 217 6.36 21.71 23.45
N ASP A 218 6.94 22.91 23.35
CA ASP A 218 7.24 23.54 22.05
C ASP A 218 8.23 22.69 21.25
N GLU A 219 9.23 22.10 21.91
CA GLU A 219 10.21 21.20 21.29
C GLU A 219 9.52 20.03 20.59
N TYR A 220 8.57 19.39 21.28
CA TYR A 220 7.79 18.29 20.70
C TYR A 220 6.88 18.79 19.58
N SER A 221 6.12 19.86 19.82
CA SER A 221 5.13 20.38 18.87
C SER A 221 5.74 20.88 17.57
N ASN A 222 6.99 21.37 17.59
CA ASN A 222 7.74 21.78 16.40
C ASN A 222 8.02 20.61 15.44
N ASN A 223 7.91 19.36 15.89
CA ASN A 223 8.00 18.18 15.03
C ASN A 223 6.69 17.89 14.26
N PHE A 224 5.61 18.62 14.50
CA PHE A 224 4.36 18.44 13.76
C PHE A 224 4.18 19.55 12.71
N ILE A 225 4.08 19.16 11.44
CA ILE A 225 3.85 20.11 10.35
C ILE A 225 2.35 20.31 10.13
N LYS A 226 1.87 21.56 10.30
CA LYS A 226 0.50 21.97 9.98
C LYS A 226 0.30 22.04 8.47
N LEU A 227 -0.92 21.80 7.98
CA LEU A 227 -1.20 21.90 6.55
C LEU A 227 -0.91 23.28 5.95
N THR A 228 -1.01 24.33 6.76
CA THR A 228 -0.69 25.72 6.36
C THR A 228 0.80 25.97 6.20
N GLN A 229 1.66 25.08 6.70
CA GLN A 229 3.12 25.12 6.59
C GLN A 229 3.63 24.22 5.45
N CYS A 230 2.74 23.52 4.75
CA CYS A 230 3.14 22.71 3.60
C CYS A 230 3.47 23.64 2.42
N ASP A 231 4.77 23.87 2.18
CA ASP A 231 5.23 24.73 1.08
C ASP A 231 5.24 24.02 -0.28
N ASN A 232 4.75 24.71 -1.31
CA ASN A 232 4.76 24.25 -2.71
C ASN A 232 6.14 24.32 -3.39
N ASN A 233 7.11 24.98 -2.76
CA ASN A 233 8.34 25.45 -3.42
C ASN A 233 9.33 24.34 -3.80
N VAL A 234 9.23 23.14 -3.23
CA VAL A 234 10.18 22.04 -3.50
C VAL A 234 9.62 21.00 -4.49
N ILE A 235 8.30 20.87 -4.62
CA ILE A 235 7.65 19.77 -5.38
C ILE A 235 7.13 20.25 -6.74
N SER A 236 6.86 21.55 -6.89
CA SER A 236 6.32 22.14 -8.13
C SER A 236 7.33 22.06 -9.30
N THR A 237 8.59 22.43 -9.11
CA THR A 237 9.55 22.53 -10.23
C THR A 237 10.09 21.19 -10.76
N ALA A 238 10.10 20.12 -9.96
CA ALA A 238 10.64 18.82 -10.38
C ALA A 238 9.61 17.89 -11.06
N LEU A 239 8.32 18.03 -10.76
CA LEU A 239 7.24 17.22 -11.36
C LEU A 239 6.62 17.88 -12.61
N ILE A 240 6.81 19.19 -12.78
CA ILE A 240 6.14 19.98 -13.82
C ILE A 240 6.96 20.04 -15.13
N GLY A 241 8.21 19.60 -15.13
CA GLY A 241 9.15 19.74 -16.26
C GLY A 241 9.22 18.61 -17.29
N THR A 242 8.51 17.49 -17.15
CA THR A 242 8.56 16.40 -18.15
C THR A 242 7.18 15.90 -18.52
N THR A 243 6.61 16.61 -19.49
CA THR A 243 5.60 16.09 -20.41
C THR A 243 6.00 14.70 -20.93
N VAL A 244 5.13 13.72 -20.73
CA VAL A 244 5.10 12.43 -21.42
C VAL A 244 6.29 11.50 -21.10
N GLY A 245 6.08 10.60 -20.13
CA GLY A 245 6.87 9.38 -20.00
C GLY A 245 8.01 9.48 -19.00
N LEU A 246 7.70 9.22 -17.72
CA LEU A 246 8.46 8.39 -16.78
C LEU A 246 7.87 8.64 -15.39
N VAL A 247 7.24 7.60 -14.83
CA VAL A 247 6.88 7.55 -13.41
C VAL A 247 8.04 6.90 -12.66
N PRO A 248 8.89 7.68 -11.97
CA PRO A 248 9.70 7.10 -10.89
C PRO A 248 9.49 7.85 -9.56
N LEU A 249 8.24 8.15 -9.19
CA LEU A 249 7.91 8.74 -7.87
C LEU A 249 6.87 7.97 -7.05
N LEU A 250 6.40 6.82 -7.56
CA LEU A 250 5.64 5.86 -6.75
C LEU A 250 6.52 5.13 -5.72
N VAL A 251 7.84 5.37 -5.74
CA VAL A 251 8.81 4.62 -4.92
C VAL A 251 8.82 5.03 -3.44
N GLY A 252 8.50 6.28 -3.11
CA GLY A 252 8.52 6.76 -1.72
C GLY A 252 7.26 6.41 -0.91
N LEU A 253 6.11 6.23 -1.58
CA LEU A 253 4.84 6.05 -0.88
C LEU A 253 4.62 4.62 -0.40
N TYR A 254 5.26 3.65 -1.05
CA TYR A 254 4.89 2.24 -0.98
C TYR A 254 5.35 1.46 0.26
N LYS A 255 6.30 1.99 1.06
CA LYS A 255 7.03 1.17 2.06
C LYS A 255 6.29 1.03 3.40
N PHE A 256 5.18 1.75 3.62
CA PHE A 256 4.61 1.95 4.96
C PHE A 256 3.06 1.89 5.07
N THR A 257 2.39 1.26 4.11
CA THR A 257 0.91 1.13 4.00
C THR A 257 0.46 -0.27 4.46
N PRO A 258 -0.63 -0.45 5.23
CA PRO A 258 -1.36 -1.69 5.53
C PRO A 258 -1.45 -2.79 4.46
N LEU A 259 -1.27 -2.44 3.18
CA LEU A 259 -1.32 -3.36 2.04
C LEU A 259 0.06 -4.03 1.76
N ARG A 260 0.99 -3.92 2.71
CA ARG A 260 2.41 -4.36 2.69
C ARG A 260 2.63 -5.82 2.25
N GLN A 261 1.71 -6.73 2.56
CA GLN A 261 1.91 -8.15 2.26
C GLN A 261 1.94 -8.46 0.75
N LEU A 262 1.20 -7.71 -0.06
CA LEU A 262 1.11 -7.97 -1.50
C LEU A 262 2.45 -7.75 -2.22
N MET A 263 3.31 -6.86 -1.71
CA MET A 263 4.61 -6.54 -2.33
C MET A 263 5.82 -7.27 -1.72
N ASN A 264 5.69 -7.85 -0.51
CA ASN A 264 6.79 -8.63 0.10
C ASN A 264 7.07 -9.97 -0.62
N PHE A 265 6.29 -10.33 -1.65
CA PHE A 265 6.55 -11.51 -2.48
C PHE A 265 7.81 -11.36 -3.35
N LYS A 266 8.26 -10.14 -3.65
CA LYS A 266 9.55 -9.91 -4.36
C LYS A 266 10.80 -10.39 -3.61
N LYS A 267 10.68 -10.85 -2.35
CA LYS A 267 11.80 -11.43 -1.58
C LYS A 267 11.69 -12.95 -1.36
N GLY A 268 10.85 -13.64 -2.12
CA GLY A 268 10.59 -15.07 -1.97
C GLY A 268 11.35 -15.99 -2.93
N LYS A 269 12.64 -15.76 -3.24
CA LYS A 269 13.50 -16.82 -3.81
C LYS A 269 15.01 -16.66 -3.66
N LEU A 270 15.49 -15.74 -2.82
CA LEU A 270 16.91 -15.63 -2.44
C LEU A 270 16.95 -15.25 -0.96
N THR A 271 17.76 -15.98 -0.20
CA THR A 271 18.07 -15.84 1.25
C THR A 271 17.12 -16.51 2.24
N GLN A 272 16.94 -17.83 2.08
CA GLN A 272 16.79 -18.74 3.22
C GLN A 272 18.11 -19.45 3.61
N GLU A 273 19.23 -19.06 2.98
CA GLU A 273 20.60 -19.57 3.29
C GLU A 273 21.50 -18.54 4.01
N TYR A 274 21.02 -17.35 4.35
CA TYR A 274 21.84 -16.30 5.00
C TYR A 274 21.19 -15.77 6.28
N ARG A 275 20.81 -16.67 7.18
CA ARG A 275 20.27 -16.32 8.50
C ARG A 275 21.09 -16.83 9.70
N ASN A 276 22.26 -17.41 9.46
CA ASN A 276 23.11 -17.94 10.53
C ASN A 276 24.45 -17.21 10.77
N ASN A 277 24.74 -16.08 10.11
CA ASN A 277 26.08 -15.47 10.20
C ASN A 277 26.15 -14.05 10.82
N GLU A 278 25.08 -13.53 11.45
CA GLU A 278 25.15 -12.20 12.08
C GLU A 278 25.65 -12.21 13.54
N ASP A 279 25.71 -13.37 14.21
CA ASP A 279 26.27 -13.47 15.57
C ASP A 279 27.81 -13.62 15.59
N GLU A 280 28.44 -13.87 14.45
CA GLU A 280 29.90 -14.06 14.35
C GLU A 280 30.65 -12.76 13.97
N MET A 281 29.96 -11.79 13.35
CA MET A 281 30.55 -10.52 12.89
C MET A 281 30.71 -9.45 13.99
N ARG A 282 30.30 -9.76 15.23
CA ARG A 282 30.52 -8.89 16.41
C ARG A 282 31.79 -9.22 17.20
N ASN A 283 32.45 -10.34 16.90
CA ASN A 283 33.66 -10.81 17.60
C ASN A 283 34.97 -10.60 16.81
N ILE A 284 34.92 -10.16 15.55
CA ILE A 284 36.11 -10.05 14.68
C ILE A 284 36.65 -8.60 14.60
N MET A 285 35.90 -7.59 15.06
CA MET A 285 36.29 -6.17 14.95
C MET A 285 37.25 -5.64 16.05
N LEU A 286 37.87 -6.50 16.86
CA LEU A 286 38.74 -6.09 17.97
C LEU A 286 40.25 -6.33 17.78
N MET A 287 40.71 -6.72 16.59
CA MET A 287 42.14 -6.89 16.34
C MET A 287 42.48 -6.44 14.92
N ASP A 288 42.85 -5.17 14.73
CA ASP A 288 44.01 -4.87 13.88
C ASP A 288 44.52 -3.45 14.10
N GLN A 289 45.52 -3.31 14.97
CA GLN A 289 46.47 -2.21 14.99
C GLN A 289 47.80 -2.84 14.54
N GLY A 290 48.31 -2.45 13.38
CA GLY A 290 49.74 -2.66 13.11
C GLY A 290 50.15 -3.02 11.69
N SER A 291 50.80 -2.05 11.05
CA SER A 291 51.97 -2.20 10.18
C SER A 291 51.82 -2.63 8.71
N GLU A 292 52.45 -1.78 7.90
CA GLU A 292 52.83 -1.90 6.49
C GLU A 292 53.66 -3.17 6.19
N TYR A 293 53.58 -3.71 4.97
CA TYR A 293 54.61 -3.56 3.92
C TYR A 293 54.45 -4.59 2.78
N ILE A 294 54.99 -4.22 1.63
CA ILE A 294 54.91 -4.77 0.26
C ILE A 294 55.77 -6.04 0.06
N SER A 295 55.33 -7.00 -0.78
CA SER A 295 56.20 -7.63 -1.80
C SER A 295 55.43 -8.41 -2.88
N SER A 296 55.90 -8.25 -4.12
CA SER A 296 55.49 -8.94 -5.35
C SER A 296 56.10 -10.34 -5.45
N GLN A 297 55.45 -11.29 -6.13
CA GLN A 297 56.14 -12.19 -7.07
C GLN A 297 55.20 -12.93 -8.02
N GLN A 298 55.82 -13.42 -9.09
CA GLN A 298 55.36 -13.69 -10.44
C GLN A 298 55.16 -15.21 -10.65
N GLY A 299 54.18 -15.62 -11.47
CA GLY A 299 53.97 -17.03 -11.84
C GLY A 299 53.34 -17.18 -13.23
N THR A 300 54.12 -17.76 -14.13
CA THR A 300 53.94 -17.97 -15.59
C THR A 300 52.88 -19.01 -15.98
N TYR A 301 52.15 -18.77 -17.07
CA TYR A 301 51.22 -19.69 -17.72
C TYR A 301 51.90 -20.50 -18.84
N ASN A 302 51.65 -21.82 -18.90
CA ASN A 302 51.98 -22.70 -20.03
C ASN A 302 50.68 -23.28 -20.62
N ILE A 303 50.35 -22.93 -21.87
CA ILE A 303 49.24 -23.51 -22.63
C ILE A 303 49.85 -24.30 -23.80
N LYS A 304 49.54 -25.60 -23.90
CA LYS A 304 49.85 -26.43 -25.07
C LYS A 304 48.61 -26.50 -25.97
N TYR A 305 48.77 -26.11 -27.23
CA TYR A 305 47.83 -26.36 -28.32
C TYR A 305 48.08 -27.76 -28.90
N HIS A 306 47.01 -28.47 -29.24
CA HIS A 306 47.06 -29.57 -30.20
C HIS A 306 46.02 -29.33 -31.30
N SER A 307 46.48 -29.41 -32.54
CA SER A 307 45.66 -29.52 -33.74
C SER A 307 46.30 -30.55 -34.66
N ALA A 308 45.54 -31.56 -35.02
CA ALA A 308 45.44 -32.19 -36.34
C ALA A 308 44.11 -32.94 -36.38
#